data_AF-A0A226E281-F1
#
_entry.id   AF-A0A226E281-F1
#
_cell.length_a   1.000
_cell.length_b   1.000
_cell.length_c   1.000
_cell.angle_alpha   90.00
_cell.angle_beta   90.00
_cell.angle_gamma   90.00
#
_symmetry.space_group_name_H-M   'P 1'
#
loop_
_entity.id
_entity.type
_entity.pdbx_description
1 polymer ?
#
loop_
_entity_poly.entity_id
_entity_poly.type
_entity_poly.pdbx_seq_one_letter_code
_entity_poly.pdbx_strand_id
1 'polypeptide(L)'
;MPYSKTCKLVALGTIGVLAILVLVTLYSLRPSGRIKAVSLSRLCPNEGELMHRETSTCYPKETKGPCPNNLVLLGESGRSQHGECSCPYNLFNRTLLYDKATEECYFVFTQAFCPSGQWLSLRRDGTPFCEENYCLHHAANVTSGDPDADVSLKPAASSSFQYENVQWVPVHGGGCARLGFEEEGCPAGGVVRFHKDYIIPSCHTPPKRLNTNIGSIGVPASNCRLGSYPSIMGKCQPQFEFDFD
;
A
#
# COMPACT_ATOMS: atom_id res chain seq x y z
N MET A 1 73.18 23.02 50.95
CA MET A 1 73.43 22.47 49.60
C MET A 1 72.52 23.20 48.62
N PRO A 2 73.07 24.05 47.72
CA PRO A 2 72.25 24.86 46.80
C PRO A 2 71.71 23.99 45.66
N TYR A 3 70.39 23.92 45.56
CA TYR A 3 69.69 23.18 44.51
C TYR A 3 69.86 23.91 43.17
N SER A 4 70.67 23.34 42.28
CA SER A 4 71.08 23.95 41.03
C SER A 4 69.90 24.14 40.06
N LYS A 5 69.70 25.39 39.61
CA LYS A 5 68.61 25.78 38.68
C LYS A 5 68.69 25.06 37.32
N THR A 6 69.83 24.47 36.98
CA THR A 6 70.00 23.67 35.75
C THR A 6 69.19 22.38 35.73
N CYS A 7 68.82 21.82 36.89
CA CYS A 7 68.09 20.55 36.95
C CYS A 7 66.61 20.70 36.55
N LYS A 8 65.99 21.88 36.77
CA LYS A 8 64.58 22.13 36.40
C LYS A 8 64.37 22.29 34.89
N LEU A 9 65.36 22.81 34.16
CA LEU A 9 65.29 23.00 32.71
C LEU A 9 65.37 21.68 31.93
N VAL A 10 66.18 20.73 32.41
CA VAL A 10 66.31 19.41 31.77
C VAL A 10 65.03 18.58 31.97
N ALA A 11 64.41 18.67 33.15
CA ALA A 11 63.17 17.94 33.45
C ALA A 11 61.96 18.41 32.63
N LEU A 12 61.88 19.71 32.29
CA LEU A 12 60.80 20.25 31.45
C LEU A 12 60.96 19.84 29.98
N GLY A 13 62.21 19.74 29.50
CA GLY A 13 62.50 19.31 28.12
C GLY A 13 62.10 17.86 27.85
N THR A 14 62.35 16.94 28.80
CA THR A 14 62.04 15.52 28.62
C THR A 14 60.54 15.24 28.60
N ILE A 15 59.76 15.94 29.45
CA ILE A 15 58.30 15.82 29.47
C ILE A 15 57.68 16.31 28.16
N GLY A 16 58.19 17.41 27.60
CA GLY A 16 57.72 17.94 26.32
C GLY A 16 57.93 16.96 25.15
N VAL A 17 59.10 16.33 25.07
CA VAL A 17 59.40 15.35 24.02
C VAL A 17 58.54 14.09 24.14
N LEU A 18 58.32 13.60 25.36
CA LEU A 18 57.44 12.46 25.63
C LEU A 18 55.98 12.75 25.24
N ALA A 19 55.47 13.94 25.56
CA ALA A 19 54.12 14.35 25.18
C ALA A 19 53.94 14.42 23.65
N ILE A 20 54.94 14.93 22.92
CA ILE A 20 54.93 14.98 21.46
C ILE A 20 54.96 13.57 20.86
N LEU A 21 55.81 12.67 21.37
CA LEU A 21 55.86 11.28 20.90
C LEU A 21 54.55 10.53 21.14
N VAL A 22 53.91 10.75 22.29
CA VAL A 22 52.57 10.19 22.58
C VAL A 22 51.53 10.75 21.62
N LEU A 23 51.53 12.06 21.35
CA LEU A 23 50.60 12.65 20.40
C LEU A 23 50.80 12.13 18.98
N VAL A 24 52.06 12.01 18.52
CA VAL A 24 52.37 11.46 17.20
C VAL A 24 51.97 10.00 17.10
N THR A 25 52.26 9.18 18.11
CA THR A 25 51.82 7.77 18.13
C THR A 25 50.30 7.66 18.17
N LEU A 26 49.59 8.47 18.95
CA LEU A 26 48.12 8.51 18.93
C LEU A 26 47.57 8.98 17.58
N TYR A 27 48.25 9.92 16.90
CA TYR A 27 47.83 10.39 15.58
C TYR A 27 48.10 9.36 14.48
N SER A 28 49.21 8.62 14.56
CA SER A 28 49.57 7.54 13.65
C SER A 28 48.77 6.26 13.92
N LEU A 29 48.33 6.03 15.16
CA LEU A 29 47.43 4.95 15.53
C LEU A 29 45.96 5.29 15.28
N ARG A 30 45.64 6.50 14.78
CA ARG A 30 44.29 6.83 14.30
C ARG A 30 44.01 5.88 13.15
N PRO A 31 43.21 4.82 13.38
CA PRO A 31 43.03 3.80 12.37
C PRO A 31 42.37 4.51 11.20
N SER A 32 43.05 4.50 10.05
CA SER A 32 42.48 4.92 8.78
C SER A 32 41.41 3.89 8.44
N GLY A 33 40.29 4.02 9.15
CA GLY A 33 39.15 3.15 9.11
C GLY A 33 38.48 3.34 7.76
N ARG A 34 39.04 2.71 6.73
CA ARG A 34 38.19 2.00 5.78
C ARG A 34 37.49 0.90 6.57
N ILE A 35 36.48 1.31 7.34
CA ILE A 35 35.35 0.46 7.64
C ILE A 35 34.83 0.12 6.25
N LYS A 36 35.26 -1.02 5.70
CA LYS A 36 34.48 -1.68 4.67
C LYS A 36 33.12 -1.83 5.34
N ALA A 37 32.16 -1.00 4.92
CA ALA A 37 30.78 -1.19 5.29
C ALA A 37 30.54 -2.68 5.09
N VAL A 38 30.28 -3.39 6.20
CA VAL A 38 29.85 -4.77 6.14
C VAL A 38 28.63 -4.71 5.25
N SER A 39 28.82 -5.13 4.00
CA SER A 39 27.75 -5.28 3.03
C SER A 39 26.75 -6.13 3.77
N LEU A 40 25.61 -5.53 4.14
CA LEU A 40 24.50 -6.25 4.72
C LEU A 40 24.20 -7.35 3.71
N SER A 41 24.70 -8.56 3.99
CA SER A 41 24.61 -9.69 3.09
C SER A 41 23.15 -9.82 2.74
N ARG A 42 22.78 -9.55 1.48
CA ARG A 42 21.40 -9.70 1.06
C ARG A 42 21.03 -11.15 1.32
N LEU A 43 19.95 -11.36 2.08
CA LEU A 43 19.43 -12.69 2.40
C LEU A 43 19.13 -13.47 1.11
N CYS A 44 18.63 -12.78 0.08
CA CYS A 44 18.37 -13.34 -1.23
C CYS A 44 19.43 -12.91 -2.25
N PRO A 45 19.77 -13.81 -3.20
CA PRO A 45 20.81 -13.56 -4.20
C PRO A 45 20.41 -12.48 -5.20
N ASN A 46 19.13 -12.40 -5.57
CA ASN A 46 18.66 -11.48 -6.60
C ASN A 46 17.92 -10.27 -6.03
N GLU A 47 17.99 -9.15 -6.74
CA GLU A 47 17.15 -7.98 -6.44
C GLU A 47 15.68 -8.28 -6.73
N GLY A 48 14.79 -7.77 -5.87
CA GLY A 48 13.35 -8.01 -6.00
C GLY A 48 12.89 -9.38 -5.48
N GLU A 49 13.76 -10.18 -4.87
CA GLU A 49 13.38 -11.39 -4.14
C GLU A 49 13.20 -11.12 -2.64
N LEU A 50 12.34 -11.93 -2.02
CA LEU A 50 12.12 -11.96 -0.59
C LEU A 50 12.25 -13.39 -0.07
N MET A 51 12.89 -13.53 1.10
CA MET A 51 12.99 -14.81 1.76
C MET A 51 11.70 -15.10 2.51
N HIS A 52 11.02 -16.18 2.14
CA HIS A 52 9.84 -16.65 2.87
C HIS A 52 10.26 -17.27 4.21
N ARG A 53 9.69 -16.79 5.31
CA ARG A 53 10.17 -17.09 6.66
C ARG A 53 10.12 -18.57 7.02
N GLU A 54 9.07 -19.27 6.59
CA GLU A 54 8.85 -20.67 6.96
C GLU A 54 9.69 -21.63 6.12
N THR A 55 9.79 -21.38 4.82
CA THR A 55 10.53 -22.25 3.90
C THR A 55 12.01 -21.91 3.80
N SER A 56 12.43 -20.73 4.30
CA SER A 56 13.79 -20.20 4.15
C SER A 56 14.28 -20.13 2.70
N THR A 57 13.33 -20.01 1.75
CA THR A 57 13.60 -19.94 0.31
C THR A 57 13.25 -18.56 -0.22
N CYS A 58 14.02 -18.07 -1.18
CA CYS A 58 13.80 -16.80 -1.85
C CYS A 58 12.82 -16.95 -3.01
N TYR A 59 11.85 -16.05 -3.08
CA TYR A 59 10.89 -15.97 -4.18
C TYR A 59 10.76 -14.53 -4.67
N PRO A 60 10.36 -14.31 -5.94
CA PRO A 60 10.13 -12.97 -6.45
C PRO A 60 9.03 -12.25 -5.65
N LYS A 61 9.27 -10.99 -5.30
CA LYS A 61 8.31 -10.12 -4.61
C LYS A 61 7.04 -9.95 -5.45
N GLU A 62 5.89 -9.84 -4.79
CA GLU A 62 4.58 -9.62 -5.40
C GLU A 62 4.14 -10.78 -6.31
N THR A 63 4.67 -11.97 -6.08
CA THR A 63 4.26 -13.20 -6.77
C THR A 63 3.66 -14.21 -5.80
N LYS A 64 2.98 -15.23 -6.32
CA LYS A 64 2.36 -16.28 -5.50
C LYS A 64 3.39 -16.98 -4.60
N GLY A 65 4.57 -17.30 -5.13
CA GLY A 65 5.62 -17.98 -4.36
C GLY A 65 5.09 -19.21 -3.61
N PRO A 66 5.37 -19.36 -2.30
CA PRO A 66 4.85 -20.42 -1.46
C PRO A 66 3.49 -20.08 -0.82
N CYS A 67 2.89 -18.93 -1.15
CA CYS A 67 1.69 -18.45 -0.48
C CYS A 67 0.44 -19.26 -0.90
N PRO A 68 -0.45 -19.56 0.06
CA PRO A 68 -1.68 -20.28 -0.22
C PRO A 68 -2.67 -19.41 -1.01
N ASN A 69 -3.66 -20.07 -1.61
CA ASN A 69 -4.83 -19.44 -2.23
C ASN A 69 -4.47 -18.31 -3.20
N ASN A 70 -5.06 -17.13 -3.01
CA ASN A 70 -4.87 -15.91 -3.81
C ASN A 70 -3.97 -14.86 -3.11
N LEU A 71 -3.11 -15.29 -2.19
CA LEU A 71 -2.12 -14.45 -1.55
C LEU A 71 -0.85 -14.33 -2.40
N VAL A 72 -0.07 -13.27 -2.14
CA VAL A 72 1.23 -13.04 -2.75
C VAL A 72 2.27 -12.70 -1.70
N LEU A 73 3.54 -12.97 -2.01
CA LEU A 73 4.66 -12.70 -1.11
C LEU A 73 5.02 -11.21 -1.12
N LEU A 74 4.76 -10.52 -0.01
CA LEU A 74 5.04 -9.10 0.16
C LEU A 74 6.05 -8.86 1.28
N GLY A 75 6.86 -7.81 1.17
CA GLY A 75 7.83 -7.47 2.20
C GLY A 75 7.15 -6.74 3.36
N GLU A 76 7.44 -7.13 4.59
CA GLU A 76 6.91 -6.50 5.82
C GLU A 76 7.17 -4.98 5.85
N SER A 77 8.31 -4.57 5.28
CA SER A 77 8.62 -3.18 5.00
C SER A 77 9.32 -3.08 3.64
N GLY A 78 9.31 -1.90 3.02
CA GLY A 78 9.92 -1.72 1.70
C GLY A 78 11.46 -1.89 1.63
N ARG A 79 12.11 -2.24 2.75
CA ARG A 79 13.51 -2.65 2.84
C ARG A 79 13.71 -4.01 3.50
N SER A 80 12.62 -4.69 3.88
CA SER A 80 12.73 -6.03 4.45
C SER A 80 13.24 -6.99 3.38
N GLN A 81 14.13 -7.88 3.78
CA GLN A 81 14.58 -9.00 2.96
C GLN A 81 13.74 -10.26 3.24
N HIS A 82 12.80 -10.18 4.17
CA HIS A 82 11.81 -11.22 4.46
C HIS A 82 10.47 -10.85 3.85
N GLY A 83 9.80 -11.87 3.31
CA GLY A 83 8.45 -11.78 2.80
C GLY A 83 7.47 -12.53 3.67
N GLU A 84 6.25 -12.02 3.74
CA GLU A 84 5.08 -12.66 4.34
C GLU A 84 3.96 -12.71 3.30
N CYS A 85 3.14 -13.75 3.39
CA CYS A 85 1.99 -13.91 2.51
C CYS A 85 0.90 -12.92 2.89
N SER A 86 0.48 -12.11 1.92
CA SER A 86 -0.54 -11.08 2.14
C SER A 86 -1.34 -10.83 0.88
N CYS A 87 -2.43 -10.07 1.01
CA CYS A 87 -3.28 -9.74 -0.13
C CYS A 87 -2.56 -8.82 -1.13
N PRO A 88 -2.76 -9.01 -2.44
CA PRO A 88 -2.15 -8.19 -3.49
C PRO A 88 -2.77 -6.78 -3.60
N TYR A 89 -2.69 -5.96 -2.54
CA TYR A 89 -3.32 -4.65 -2.46
C TYR A 89 -2.81 -3.63 -3.50
N ASN A 90 -1.64 -3.86 -4.09
CA ASN A 90 -1.07 -2.98 -5.13
C ASN A 90 -1.50 -3.34 -6.56
N LEU A 91 -2.09 -4.54 -6.77
CA LEU A 91 -2.45 -5.02 -8.10
C LEU A 91 -3.87 -4.60 -8.52
N PHE A 92 -4.70 -4.22 -7.56
CA PHE A 92 -6.10 -3.92 -7.78
C PHE A 92 -6.45 -2.52 -7.26
N ASN A 93 -7.33 -1.82 -7.97
CA ASN A 93 -7.86 -0.54 -7.50
C ASN A 93 -8.93 -0.70 -6.42
N ARG A 94 -9.43 -1.92 -6.21
CA ARG A 94 -10.45 -2.28 -5.24
C ARG A 94 -9.82 -2.93 -4.01
N THR A 95 -10.28 -2.53 -2.83
CA THR A 95 -9.81 -3.05 -1.55
C THR A 95 -10.04 -4.56 -1.44
N LEU A 96 -8.98 -5.27 -1.02
CA LEU A 96 -8.98 -6.68 -0.67
C LEU A 96 -8.80 -6.83 0.83
N LEU A 97 -9.54 -7.75 1.43
CA LEU A 97 -9.48 -8.08 2.85
C LEU A 97 -9.03 -9.51 3.02
N TYR A 98 -8.02 -9.69 3.86
CA TYR A 98 -7.59 -11.01 4.27
C TYR A 98 -8.54 -11.55 5.33
N ASP A 99 -9.08 -12.74 5.10
CA ASP A 99 -9.77 -13.51 6.12
C ASP A 99 -8.84 -14.60 6.66
N LYS A 100 -8.73 -14.66 7.99
CA LYS A 100 -7.89 -15.65 8.66
C LYS A 100 -8.52 -17.04 8.69
N ALA A 101 -9.86 -17.13 8.68
CA ALA A 101 -10.54 -18.42 8.79
C ALA A 101 -10.43 -19.25 7.50
N THR A 102 -10.54 -18.59 6.34
CA THR A 102 -10.34 -19.23 5.03
C THR A 102 -8.92 -19.14 4.50
N GLU A 103 -8.08 -18.27 5.08
CA GLU A 103 -6.74 -17.93 4.58
C GLU A 103 -6.78 -17.39 3.14
N GLU A 104 -7.80 -16.60 2.79
CA GLU A 104 -8.00 -16.02 1.46
C GLU A 104 -8.21 -14.51 1.50
N CYS A 105 -8.04 -13.88 0.35
CA CYS A 105 -8.32 -12.48 0.14
C CYS A 105 -9.65 -12.27 -0.59
N TYR A 106 -10.53 -11.44 -0.05
CA TYR A 106 -11.83 -11.14 -0.64
C TYR A 106 -11.97 -9.66 -0.97
N PHE A 107 -12.58 -9.37 -2.11
CA PHE A 107 -12.90 -8.00 -2.45
C PHE A 107 -14.06 -7.48 -1.58
N VAL A 108 -14.00 -6.21 -1.19
CA VAL A 108 -15.13 -5.53 -0.52
C VAL A 108 -16.33 -5.44 -1.45
N PHE A 109 -17.55 -5.48 -0.94
CA PHE A 109 -18.82 -5.52 -1.69
C PHE A 109 -18.95 -6.75 -2.60
N THR A 110 -18.41 -7.88 -2.17
CA THR A 110 -18.66 -9.21 -2.75
C THR A 110 -19.29 -10.10 -1.69
N GLN A 111 -19.92 -11.21 -2.09
CA GLN A 111 -20.44 -12.16 -1.11
C GLN A 111 -19.33 -12.69 -0.19
N ALA A 112 -18.14 -13.00 -0.71
CA ALA A 112 -17.01 -13.50 0.07
C ALA A 112 -17.42 -14.68 0.99
N PHE A 113 -17.00 -14.67 2.25
CA PHE A 113 -17.42 -15.60 3.29
C PHE A 113 -18.79 -15.23 3.93
N CYS A 114 -19.45 -14.18 3.45
CA CYS A 114 -20.74 -13.76 4.00
C CYS A 114 -21.89 -14.68 3.54
N PRO A 115 -22.95 -14.82 4.35
CA PRO A 115 -24.16 -15.53 3.96
C PRO A 115 -24.78 -14.98 2.67
N SER A 116 -25.58 -15.81 2.00
CA SER A 116 -26.36 -15.40 0.83
C SER A 116 -27.21 -14.16 1.16
N GLY A 117 -27.23 -13.19 0.24
CA GLY A 117 -27.93 -11.91 0.44
C GLY A 117 -27.07 -10.84 1.14
N GLN A 118 -25.90 -11.19 1.65
CA GLN A 118 -24.97 -10.26 2.29
C GLN A 118 -23.71 -10.07 1.44
N TRP A 119 -22.99 -8.99 1.71
CA TRP A 119 -21.65 -8.77 1.19
C TRP A 119 -20.65 -8.47 2.31
N LEU A 120 -19.37 -8.57 1.98
CA LEU A 120 -18.27 -8.15 2.83
C LEU A 120 -18.09 -6.64 2.77
N SER A 121 -18.10 -5.98 3.91
CA SER A 121 -17.90 -4.54 4.04
C SER A 121 -16.84 -4.22 5.10
N LEU A 122 -16.50 -2.94 5.23
CA LEU A 122 -15.49 -2.44 6.15
C LEU A 122 -16.07 -1.38 7.07
N ARG A 123 -15.84 -1.56 8.36
CA ARG A 123 -16.05 -0.50 9.34
C ARG A 123 -15.00 0.60 9.18
N ARG A 124 -15.25 1.76 9.78
CA ARG A 124 -14.31 2.90 9.76
C ARG A 124 -12.95 2.58 10.41
N ASP A 125 -12.91 1.60 11.31
CA ASP A 125 -11.69 1.11 11.96
C ASP A 125 -10.94 0.05 11.14
N GLY A 126 -11.45 -0.31 9.95
CA GLY A 126 -10.87 -1.33 9.08
C GLY A 126 -11.31 -2.76 9.41
N THR A 127 -12.22 -2.96 10.37
CA THR A 127 -12.71 -4.30 10.72
C THR A 127 -13.67 -4.82 9.65
N PRO A 128 -13.44 -6.04 9.09
CA PRO A 128 -14.38 -6.66 8.16
C PRO A 128 -15.68 -7.03 8.86
N PHE A 129 -16.81 -6.87 8.17
CA PHE A 129 -18.10 -7.37 8.64
C PHE A 129 -19.02 -7.69 7.47
N CYS A 130 -19.99 -8.57 7.69
CA CYS A 130 -21.03 -8.87 6.72
C CYS A 130 -22.20 -7.91 6.93
N GLU A 131 -22.69 -7.32 5.84
CA GLU A 131 -23.89 -6.49 5.84
C GLU A 131 -24.80 -6.86 4.67
N GLU A 132 -26.07 -6.48 4.78
CA GLU A 132 -27.07 -6.75 3.76
C GLU A 132 -26.72 -6.06 2.43
N ASN A 133 -26.76 -6.82 1.35
CA ASN A 133 -26.51 -6.30 0.01
C ASN A 133 -27.80 -5.72 -0.57
N TYR A 134 -28.08 -4.45 -0.24
CA TYR A 134 -29.23 -3.72 -0.75
C TYR A 134 -29.18 -3.50 -2.28
N CYS A 135 -28.02 -3.68 -2.92
CA CYS A 135 -27.90 -3.61 -4.36
C CYS A 135 -28.43 -4.85 -5.10
N LEU A 136 -28.75 -5.94 -4.40
CA LEU A 136 -29.39 -7.10 -5.01
C LEU A 136 -30.78 -6.76 -5.59
N HIS A 137 -31.52 -5.85 -4.94
CA HIS A 137 -32.82 -5.40 -5.44
C HIS A 137 -32.69 -4.58 -6.73
N HIS A 138 -31.64 -3.76 -6.84
CA HIS A 138 -31.36 -3.01 -8.07
C HIS A 138 -31.01 -3.95 -9.23
N ALA A 139 -30.25 -5.01 -8.96
CA ALA A 139 -29.95 -6.04 -9.95
C ALA A 139 -31.22 -6.72 -10.46
N ALA A 140 -32.12 -7.10 -9.54
CA ALA A 140 -33.38 -7.78 -9.86
C ALA A 140 -34.29 -6.90 -10.74
N ASN A 141 -34.44 -5.62 -10.41
CA ASN A 141 -35.30 -4.69 -11.14
C ASN A 141 -34.82 -4.43 -12.57
N VAL A 142 -33.50 -4.38 -12.79
CA VAL A 142 -32.93 -4.25 -14.15
C VAL A 142 -33.20 -5.52 -14.97
N THR A 143 -33.13 -6.69 -14.34
CA THR A 143 -33.37 -7.97 -15.03
C THR A 143 -34.84 -8.30 -15.27
N SER A 144 -35.76 -7.75 -14.47
CA SER A 144 -37.18 -8.09 -14.52
C SER A 144 -37.97 -7.36 -15.61
N GLY A 145 -37.36 -6.43 -16.35
CA GLY A 145 -37.96 -5.80 -17.52
C GLY A 145 -39.37 -5.29 -17.28
N ASP A 146 -39.49 -4.20 -16.53
CA ASP A 146 -40.75 -3.45 -16.46
C ASP A 146 -41.10 -2.92 -17.87
N PRO A 147 -42.22 -3.34 -18.48
CA PRO A 147 -42.54 -3.03 -19.88
C PRO A 147 -42.88 -1.56 -20.14
N ASP A 148 -43.05 -0.73 -19.11
CA ASP A 148 -43.43 0.69 -19.25
C ASP A 148 -42.30 1.70 -18.93
N ALA A 149 -41.07 1.21 -18.67
CA ALA A 149 -39.92 2.10 -18.58
C ALA A 149 -39.47 2.53 -19.99
N ASP A 150 -39.94 3.71 -20.40
CA ASP A 150 -39.40 4.50 -21.52
C ASP A 150 -37.94 4.91 -21.21
N VAL A 151 -37.04 3.93 -21.34
CA VAL A 151 -35.61 4.14 -21.40
C VAL A 151 -35.18 3.56 -22.74
N SER A 152 -35.07 4.45 -23.73
CA SER A 152 -34.39 4.19 -25.00
C SER A 152 -32.90 3.91 -24.80
N LEU A 153 -32.56 2.80 -24.17
CA LEU A 153 -31.25 2.16 -24.28
C LEU A 153 -31.41 1.05 -25.31
N LYS A 154 -30.95 1.35 -26.54
CA LYS A 154 -30.86 0.36 -27.61
C LYS A 154 -30.06 -0.84 -27.09
N PRO A 155 -30.60 -2.08 -27.16
CA PRO A 155 -29.79 -3.26 -26.93
C PRO A 155 -28.75 -3.33 -28.05
N ALA A 156 -27.49 -3.08 -27.70
CA ALA A 156 -26.38 -3.40 -28.58
C ALA A 156 -26.37 -4.92 -28.75
N ALA A 157 -26.85 -5.35 -29.91
CA ALA A 157 -26.91 -6.74 -30.30
C ALA A 157 -25.52 -7.39 -30.32
N SER A 158 -25.50 -8.66 -29.94
CA SER A 158 -24.51 -9.64 -30.40
C SER A 158 -23.08 -9.44 -29.90
N SER A 159 -22.83 -9.79 -28.64
CA SER A 159 -21.65 -10.62 -28.34
C SER A 159 -21.97 -11.57 -27.20
N SER A 160 -21.68 -12.85 -27.42
CA SER A 160 -21.82 -13.94 -26.44
C SER A 160 -20.74 -13.87 -25.36
N PHE A 161 -20.55 -12.71 -24.76
CA PHE A 161 -19.73 -12.56 -23.55
C PHE A 161 -20.55 -13.06 -22.35
N GLN A 162 -20.01 -14.04 -21.65
CA GLN A 162 -20.61 -14.70 -20.50
C GLN A 162 -21.07 -13.66 -19.46
N TYR A 163 -22.39 -13.56 -19.27
CA TYR A 163 -23.10 -12.68 -18.32
C TYR A 163 -22.92 -13.09 -16.84
N GLU A 164 -21.94 -13.93 -16.51
CA GLU A 164 -22.00 -14.74 -15.28
C GLU A 164 -21.53 -14.05 -14.00
N ASN A 165 -21.08 -12.79 -14.03
CA ASN A 165 -20.62 -12.10 -12.81
C ASN A 165 -20.93 -10.60 -12.83
N VAL A 166 -22.17 -10.23 -13.15
CA VAL A 166 -22.62 -8.84 -13.02
C VAL A 166 -22.62 -8.47 -11.54
N GLN A 167 -21.70 -7.58 -11.16
CA GLN A 167 -21.55 -7.16 -9.78
C GLN A 167 -22.02 -5.72 -9.58
N TRP A 168 -22.87 -5.54 -8.58
CA TRP A 168 -23.33 -4.23 -8.13
C TRP A 168 -22.61 -3.83 -6.86
N VAL A 169 -22.27 -2.55 -6.77
CA VAL A 169 -21.58 -1.98 -5.61
C VAL A 169 -22.28 -0.69 -5.16
N PRO A 170 -22.18 -0.35 -3.86
CA PRO A 170 -22.71 0.91 -3.38
C PRO A 170 -21.82 2.05 -3.85
N VAL A 171 -22.40 3.21 -4.17
CA VAL A 171 -21.64 4.40 -4.57
C VAL A 171 -21.81 5.57 -3.60
N HIS A 172 -20.78 6.40 -3.50
CA HIS A 172 -20.82 7.62 -2.71
C HIS A 172 -21.92 8.56 -3.22
N GLY A 173 -22.80 9.02 -2.33
CA GLY A 173 -24.02 9.76 -2.69
C GLY A 173 -25.30 8.91 -2.59
N GLY A 174 -25.17 7.62 -2.29
CA GLY A 174 -26.30 6.68 -2.21
C GLY A 174 -26.59 6.03 -3.57
N GLY A 175 -27.20 4.85 -3.52
CA GLY A 175 -27.52 4.06 -4.71
C GLY A 175 -26.48 2.98 -5.04
N CYS A 176 -26.72 2.33 -6.18
CA CYS A 176 -25.99 1.15 -6.62
C CYS A 176 -25.55 1.33 -8.06
N ALA A 177 -24.30 0.96 -8.35
CA ALA A 177 -23.75 1.03 -9.69
C ALA A 177 -23.16 -0.31 -10.12
N ARG A 178 -23.24 -0.58 -11.42
CA ARG A 178 -22.79 -1.83 -12.02
C ARG A 178 -21.30 -1.75 -12.35
N LEU A 179 -20.52 -2.72 -11.88
CA LEU A 179 -19.09 -2.78 -12.19
C LEU A 179 -18.85 -3.16 -13.65
N GLY A 180 -17.95 -2.44 -14.31
CA GLY A 180 -17.53 -2.72 -15.68
C GLY A 180 -18.40 -2.10 -16.77
N PHE A 181 -19.43 -1.32 -16.40
CA PHE A 181 -20.33 -0.68 -17.34
C PHE A 181 -20.38 0.84 -17.11
N GLU A 182 -20.50 1.59 -18.20
CA GLU A 182 -20.72 3.03 -18.17
C GLU A 182 -22.22 3.31 -17.91
N GLU A 183 -22.53 4.39 -17.19
CA GLU A 183 -23.90 4.94 -17.04
C GLU A 183 -24.91 4.12 -16.22
N GLU A 184 -24.62 2.87 -15.86
CA GLU A 184 -25.50 2.06 -14.99
C GLU A 184 -25.27 2.34 -13.50
N GLY A 185 -26.06 3.27 -12.97
CA GLY A 185 -26.00 3.73 -11.58
C GLY A 185 -25.05 4.91 -11.35
N CYS A 186 -24.39 5.40 -12.41
CA CYS A 186 -23.62 6.64 -12.41
C CYS A 186 -24.24 7.67 -13.36
N PRO A 187 -23.99 9.00 -13.16
CA PRO A 187 -24.41 10.02 -14.11
C PRO A 187 -23.87 9.74 -15.53
N ALA A 188 -24.53 10.28 -16.56
CA ALA A 188 -24.16 10.06 -17.97
C ALA A 188 -22.64 10.29 -18.22
N GLY A 189 -22.01 9.34 -18.91
CA GLY A 189 -20.56 9.24 -19.11
C GLY A 189 -19.74 8.92 -17.85
N GLY A 190 -20.36 8.59 -16.72
CA GLY A 190 -19.69 8.25 -15.46
C GLY A 190 -19.38 6.76 -15.35
N VAL A 191 -18.25 6.45 -14.70
CA VAL A 191 -17.82 5.08 -14.37
C VAL A 191 -17.56 4.93 -12.88
N VAL A 192 -17.79 3.74 -12.34
CA VAL A 192 -17.46 3.43 -10.95
C VAL A 192 -15.95 3.42 -10.77
N ARG A 193 -15.46 4.22 -9.81
CA ARG A 193 -14.05 4.28 -9.46
C ARG A 193 -13.86 3.97 -7.99
N PHE A 194 -13.00 2.99 -7.72
CA PHE A 194 -12.48 2.73 -6.38
C PHE A 194 -11.29 3.66 -6.13
N HIS A 195 -11.28 4.27 -4.95
CA HIS A 195 -10.21 5.16 -4.51
C HIS A 195 -9.46 4.49 -3.37
N LYS A 196 -8.15 4.73 -3.28
CA LYS A 196 -7.34 4.16 -2.19
C LYS A 196 -7.72 4.72 -0.81
N ASP A 197 -8.29 5.93 -0.79
CA ASP A 197 -8.61 6.66 0.43
C ASP A 197 -10.08 6.53 0.87
N TYR A 198 -10.92 5.85 0.07
CA TYR A 198 -12.36 5.71 0.36
C TYR A 198 -12.80 4.26 0.22
N ILE A 199 -13.50 3.76 1.24
CA ILE A 199 -14.09 2.40 1.23
C ILE A 199 -15.17 2.30 0.16
N ILE A 200 -16.05 3.30 0.10
CA ILE A 200 -17.17 3.34 -0.84
C ILE A 200 -16.65 3.95 -2.15
N PRO A 201 -16.80 3.27 -3.31
CA PRO A 201 -16.40 3.84 -4.60
C PRO A 201 -17.29 5.03 -4.95
N SER A 202 -16.83 5.85 -5.89
CA SER A 202 -17.59 7.00 -6.38
C SER A 202 -17.74 6.94 -7.89
N CYS A 203 -18.81 7.55 -8.40
CA CYS A 203 -18.96 7.78 -9.82
C CYS A 203 -17.98 8.87 -10.28
N HIS A 204 -17.13 8.52 -11.23
CA HIS A 204 -16.17 9.42 -11.83
C HIS A 204 -16.54 9.65 -13.29
N THR A 205 -16.86 10.89 -13.64
CA THR A 205 -17.00 11.29 -15.04
C THR A 205 -15.61 11.70 -15.54
N PRO A 206 -14.99 10.95 -16.46
CA PRO A 206 -13.73 11.36 -17.06
C PRO A 206 -13.96 12.71 -17.76
N PRO A 207 -13.00 13.64 -17.69
CA PRO A 207 -13.13 14.91 -18.39
C PRO A 207 -13.38 14.64 -19.88
N LYS A 208 -14.45 15.19 -20.44
CA LYS A 208 -14.76 15.13 -21.88
C LYS A 208 -13.56 15.68 -22.64
N ARG A 209 -12.67 14.79 -23.13
CA ARG A 209 -11.39 15.07 -23.80
C ARG A 209 -11.02 16.55 -23.80
N LEU A 210 -10.57 17.05 -22.65
CA LEU A 210 -9.93 18.35 -22.63
C LEU A 210 -8.59 18.17 -23.34
N ASN A 211 -8.43 18.88 -24.45
CA ASN A 211 -7.21 18.93 -25.24
C ASN A 211 -6.05 19.65 -24.50
N THR A 212 -6.00 19.55 -23.17
CA THR A 212 -5.11 20.30 -22.29
C THR A 212 -4.48 19.39 -21.24
N ASN A 213 -3.15 19.42 -21.22
CA ASN A 213 -2.32 18.80 -20.21
C ASN A 213 -2.54 19.52 -18.86
N ILE A 214 -3.26 18.89 -17.93
CA ILE A 214 -3.43 19.43 -16.58
C ILE A 214 -2.21 19.02 -15.76
N GLY A 215 -1.47 20.01 -15.28
CA GLY A 215 -0.36 19.86 -14.34
C GLY A 215 -0.83 19.29 -13.00
N SER A 216 -0.02 18.42 -12.42
CA SER A 216 -0.28 17.73 -11.15
C SER A 216 -0.24 18.70 -9.96
N ILE A 217 -1.24 18.60 -9.09
CA ILE A 217 -1.23 19.19 -7.75
C ILE A 217 -0.29 18.34 -6.89
N GLY A 218 0.78 18.95 -6.38
CA GLY A 218 1.74 18.30 -5.50
C GLY A 218 1.16 18.10 -4.11
N VAL A 219 0.94 16.85 -3.72
CA VAL A 219 0.66 16.47 -2.32
C VAL A 219 1.97 16.55 -1.54
N PRO A 220 2.00 17.14 -0.32
CA PRO A 220 3.20 17.10 0.52
C PRO A 220 3.63 15.65 0.77
N ALA A 221 4.93 15.40 0.75
CA ALA A 221 5.46 14.05 0.92
C ALA A 221 5.02 13.47 2.27
N SER A 222 4.32 12.33 2.23
CA SER A 222 3.94 11.63 3.46
C SER A 222 5.19 11.19 4.21
N ASN A 223 5.18 11.28 5.55
CA ASN A 223 6.28 10.80 6.39
C ASN A 223 6.44 9.27 6.36
N CYS A 224 5.54 8.56 5.67
CA CYS A 224 5.59 7.13 5.44
C CYS A 224 5.76 6.81 3.96
N ARG A 225 6.22 5.59 3.68
CA ARG A 225 6.29 5.09 2.30
C ARG A 225 4.87 4.71 1.86
N LEU A 226 4.45 5.22 0.70
CA LEU A 226 3.18 4.85 0.06
C LEU A 226 3.06 3.32 -0.01
N GLY A 227 1.95 2.77 0.47
CA GLY A 227 1.69 1.33 0.49
C GLY A 227 2.23 0.57 1.71
N SER A 228 2.86 1.24 2.68
CA SER A 228 3.19 0.60 3.96
C SER A 228 1.94 0.39 4.83
N TYR A 229 1.95 -0.60 5.72
CA TYR A 229 0.84 -0.85 6.67
C TYR A 229 0.39 0.42 7.43
N PRO A 230 1.30 1.30 7.95
CA PRO A 230 0.92 2.57 8.54
C PRO A 230 0.26 3.56 7.56
N SER A 231 0.67 3.53 6.28
CA SER A 231 0.07 4.34 5.21
C SER A 231 -1.34 3.86 4.85
N ILE A 232 -1.61 2.55 4.93
CA ILE A 232 -2.93 1.96 4.65
C ILE A 232 -3.87 2.17 5.84
N MET A 233 -3.34 2.07 7.06
CA MET A 233 -4.11 2.27 8.31
C MET A 233 -4.35 3.75 8.67
N GLY A 234 -4.11 4.69 7.74
CA GLY A 234 -4.35 6.13 7.96
C GLY A 234 -3.44 6.79 9.01
N LYS A 235 -2.47 6.07 9.59
CA LYS A 235 -1.58 6.57 10.65
C LYS A 235 -0.49 7.52 10.14
N CYS A 236 -0.46 7.77 8.83
CA CYS A 236 0.52 8.59 8.15
C CYS A 236 -0.09 9.74 7.34
N GLN A 237 -1.38 10.02 7.52
CA GLN A 237 -1.97 11.22 6.94
C GLN A 237 -1.28 12.45 7.58
N PRO A 238 -0.81 13.42 6.78
CA PRO A 238 -0.43 14.71 7.35
C PRO A 238 -1.66 15.29 8.08
N GLN A 239 -1.46 16.01 9.17
CA GLN A 239 -2.56 16.77 9.76
C GLN A 239 -3.00 17.80 8.72
N PHE A 240 -4.17 17.58 8.16
CA PHE A 240 -4.86 18.59 7.38
C PHE A 240 -5.57 19.49 8.39
N GLU A 241 -5.03 20.69 8.62
CA GLU A 241 -5.83 21.79 9.16
C GLU A 241 -6.82 22.19 8.06
N PHE A 242 -8.08 21.84 8.25
CA PHE A 242 -9.16 22.42 7.48
C PHE A 242 -9.68 23.60 8.29
N ASP A 243 -9.22 24.80 7.95
CA ASP A 243 -9.85 26.03 8.41
C ASP A 243 -11.23 26.13 7.72
N PHE A 244 -12.28 25.88 8.50
CA PHE A 244 -13.64 26.21 8.10
C PHE A 244 -14.07 27.45 8.87
N ASP A 245 -14.03 28.61 8.20
CA ASP A 245 -14.74 29.82 8.63
C ASP A 245 -16.24 29.69 8.35
#